data_AF-A0A6S6ZYB4-F1
#
_entry.id   AF-A0A6S6ZYB4-F1
#
_cell.length_a   1.000
_cell.length_b   1.000
_cell.length_c   1.000
_cell.angle_alpha   90.00
_cell.angle_beta   90.00
_cell.angle_gamma   90.00
#
_symmetry.space_group_name_H-M   'P 1'
#
loop_
_entity.id
_entity.type
_entity.pdbx_description
1 polymer ?
#
loop_
_entity_poly.entity_id
_entity_poly.type
_entity_poly.pdbx_seq_one_letter_code
_entity_poly.pdbx_strand_id
1 'polypeptide(L)' 'MNPDELDQVYTGMAQALTRVGESQATLFLSILGLSLLSRQPDATTALALLAQAESACLGEEPVANYPAATPARPT' A
#
# COMPACT_ATOMS: atom_id res chain seq x y z
N MET A 1 11.62 4.60 -6.96
CA MET A 1 11.62 3.14 -6.84
C MET A 1 11.12 2.58 -8.15
N ASN A 2 11.88 1.69 -8.77
CA ASN A 2 11.51 1.11 -10.05
C ASN A 2 10.44 0.01 -9.86
N PRO A 3 9.67 -0.34 -10.90
CA PRO A 3 8.60 -1.34 -10.78
C PRO A 3 9.09 -2.70 -10.27
N ASP A 4 10.31 -3.11 -10.63
CA ASP A 4 10.92 -4.37 -10.19
C ASP A 4 11.24 -4.36 -8.69
N GLU A 5 11.77 -3.25 -8.19
CA GLU A 5 12.03 -3.08 -6.75
C GLU A 5 10.72 -3.06 -5.96
N LEU A 6 9.66 -2.43 -6.51
CA LEU A 6 8.34 -2.40 -5.89
C LEU A 6 7.75 -3.80 -5.78
N ASP A 7 7.84 -4.62 -6.84
CA ASP A 7 7.39 -6.00 -6.83
C ASP A 7 8.15 -6.83 -5.78
N GLN A 8 9.46 -6.63 -5.68
CA GLN A 8 10.28 -7.30 -4.67
C GLN A 8 9.87 -6.93 -3.24
N VAL A 9 9.64 -5.64 -2.96
CA VAL A 9 9.20 -5.19 -1.64
C VAL A 9 7.79 -5.66 -1.32
N TYR A 10 6.88 -5.64 -2.30
CA TYR A 10 5.52 -6.17 -2.15
C TYR A 10 5.54 -7.67 -1.85
N THR A 11 6.33 -8.45 -2.60
CA THR A 11 6.53 -9.88 -2.37
C THR A 11 7.10 -10.13 -0.97
N GLY A 12 8.09 -9.35 -0.55
CA GLY A 12 8.67 -9.44 0.79
C GLY A 12 7.65 -9.16 1.91
N MET A 13 6.77 -8.15 1.71
CA MET A 13 5.68 -7.84 2.62
C MET A 13 4.67 -8.99 2.71
N ALA A 14 4.24 -9.55 1.58
CA ALA A 14 3.31 -10.67 1.54
C ALA A 14 3.88 -11.90 2.26
N GLN A 15 5.15 -12.24 2.01
CA GLN A 15 5.83 -13.34 2.72
C GLN A 15 5.97 -13.09 4.22
N ALA A 16 6.23 -11.84 4.64
CA ALA A 16 6.26 -11.48 6.05
C ALA A 16 4.88 -11.66 6.69
N LEU A 17 3.82 -11.18 6.06
CA LEU A 17 2.44 -11.35 6.53
C LEU A 17 2.05 -12.83 6.65
N THR A 18 2.41 -13.67 5.68
CA THR A 18 2.18 -15.11 5.76
C THR A 18 2.91 -15.77 6.93
N ARG A 19 4.15 -15.36 7.23
CA ARG A 19 4.93 -15.89 8.36
C ARG A 19 4.40 -15.44 9.72
N VAL A 20 3.91 -14.21 9.81
CA VAL A 20 3.39 -13.62 11.05
C VAL A 20 1.98 -14.16 11.36
N GLY A 21 1.22 -14.51 10.32
CA GLY A 21 -0.12 -15.10 10.42
C GLY A 21 -1.22 -14.06 10.59
N GLU A 22 -2.45 -14.45 10.28
CA GLU A 22 -3.63 -13.56 10.21
C GLU A 22 -3.89 -12.84 11.55
N SER A 23 -3.78 -13.54 12.68
CA SER A 23 -4.03 -12.97 14.00
C SER A 23 -3.09 -11.82 14.36
N GLN A 24 -1.88 -11.80 13.80
CA GLN A 24 -0.88 -10.76 14.07
C GLN A 24 -0.70 -9.79 12.89
N ALA A 25 -1.42 -9.98 11.79
CA ALA A 25 -1.31 -9.14 10.60
C ALA A 25 -1.58 -7.67 10.91
N THR A 26 -2.65 -7.36 11.65
CA THR A 26 -2.99 -5.99 12.05
C THR A 26 -1.87 -5.36 12.87
N LEU A 27 -1.34 -6.08 13.87
CA LEU A 27 -0.24 -5.59 14.71
C LEU A 27 1.04 -5.36 13.90
N PHE A 28 1.39 -6.29 13.01
CA PHE A 28 2.52 -6.16 12.10
C PHE A 28 2.40 -4.91 11.23
N LEU A 29 1.24 -4.69 10.62
CA LEU A 29 0.97 -3.51 9.79
C LEU A 29 1.00 -2.22 10.60
N SER A 30 0.50 -2.21 11.84
CA SER A 30 0.62 -1.04 12.73
C SER A 30 2.08 -0.69 13.05
N ILE A 31 2.92 -1.69 13.32
CA ILE A 31 4.35 -1.49 13.62
C ILE A 31 5.10 -1.02 12.37
N LEU A 32 4.86 -1.64 11.22
CA LEU A 32 5.45 -1.25 9.94
C LEU A 32 5.03 0.19 9.58
N GLY A 33 3.74 0.49 9.69
CA GLY A 33 3.19 1.82 9.43
C GLY A 33 3.82 2.88 10.33
N LEU A 34 3.89 2.65 11.65
CA LEU A 34 4.53 3.58 12.59
C LEU A 34 6.02 3.78 12.26
N SER A 35 6.73 2.70 11.91
CA SER A 35 8.14 2.77 11.52
C SER A 35 8.36 3.61 10.25
N LEU A 36 7.43 3.54 9.29
CA LEU A 36 7.46 4.35 8.07
C LEU A 36 7.09 5.82 8.33
N LEU A 37 6.11 6.07 9.19
CA LEU A 37 5.70 7.42 9.58
C LEU A 37 6.81 8.13 10.36
N SER A 38 7.50 7.42 11.25
CA SER A 38 8.63 7.96 12.03
C SER A 38 9.81 8.40 11.17
N ARG A 39 9.90 7.94 9.91
CA ARG A 39 10.96 8.31 8.96
C ARG A 39 10.54 9.46 8.04
N GLN A 40 9.31 9.94 8.16
CA GLN A 40 8.86 11.09 7.39
C GLN A 40 9.53 12.36 7.93
N PRO A 41 9.88 13.29 7.04
CA PRO A 41 10.55 14.53 7.43
C PRO A 41 9.61 15.50 8.16
N ASP A 42 8.29 15.37 8.00
CA ASP A 42 7.30 16.28 8.57
C ASP A 42 5.97 15.58 8.89
N ALA A 43 5.28 16.09 9.92
CA ALA A 43 3.98 15.59 10.37
C ALA A 43 2.86 15.79 9.33
N THR A 44 2.92 16.86 8.53
CA THR A 44 1.94 17.12 7.47
C THR A 44 2.00 16.06 6.38
N THR A 45 3.21 15.65 5.99
CA THR A 45 3.40 14.55 5.01
C THR A 45 2.88 13.22 5.57
N ALA A 46 3.16 12.95 6.85
CA ALA A 46 2.65 11.76 7.53
C ALA A 46 1.11 11.74 7.59
N LEU A 47 0.47 12.86 7.93
CA LEU A 47 -0.99 12.99 7.97
C LEU A 47 -1.63 12.86 6.58
N ALA A 48 -1.00 13.40 5.53
CA ALA A 48 -1.49 13.25 4.17
C ALA A 48 -1.46 11.79 3.67
N LEU A 49 -0.46 11.01 4.09
CA LEU A 49 -0.40 9.57 3.79
C LEU A 49 -1.49 8.78 4.53
N LEU A 50 -1.78 9.15 5.79
CA LEU A 50 -2.88 8.55 6.55
C LEU A 50 -4.24 8.80 5.88
N ALA A 51 -4.52 10.06 5.51
CA ALA A 51 -5.77 10.41 4.83
C ALA A 51 -5.95 9.68 3.49
N GLN A 52 -4.88 9.50 2.71
CA GLN A 52 -4.92 8.72 1.48
C GLN A 52 -5.22 7.23 1.72
N ALA A 53 -4.61 6.63 2.74
CA ALA A 53 -4.87 5.24 3.10
C ALA A 53 -6.31 5.05 3.61
N GLU A 54 -6.82 5.99 4.40
CA GLU A 54 -8.23 6.00 4.85
C GLU A 54 -9.18 6.10 3.66
N SER A 55 -8.96 7.05 2.74
CA SER A 55 -9.78 7.21 1.53
C SER A 55 -9.78 5.95 0.64
N ALA A 56 -8.63 5.28 0.52
CA ALA A 56 -8.52 4.04 -0.25
C ALA A 56 -9.26 2.86 0.42
N CYS A 57 -9.28 2.81 1.76
CA CYS A 57 -10.00 1.78 2.52
C CYS A 57 -11.52 2.02 2.54
N LEU A 58 -11.94 3.29 2.62
CA LEU A 58 -13.35 3.70 2.62
C LEU A 58 -13.97 3.68 1.22
N GLY A 59 -13.16 3.46 0.17
CA GLY A 59 -13.63 3.31 -1.20
C GLY A 59 -14.08 4.62 -1.83
N GLU A 60 -13.62 5.76 -1.33
CA GLU A 60 -14.02 7.09 -1.83
C GLU A 60 -13.29 7.48 -3.12
N GLU A 61 -12.22 6.78 -3.53
CA GLU A 61 -11.70 6.81 -4.90
C GLU A 61 -11.09 5.45 -5.32
N PRO A 62 -11.26 5.02 -6.59
CA PRO A 62 -10.63 3.82 -7.09
C PRO A 62 -9.11 4.01 -7.12
N VAL A 63 -8.40 3.36 -6.20
CA VAL A 63 -6.92 3.19 -6.20
C VAL A 63 -6.44 2.26 -7.31
N ALA A 64 -7.01 2.40 -8.50
CA ALA A 64 -6.61 1.70 -9.71
C ALA A 64 -6.34 2.75 -10.80
N ASN A 65 -5.31 3.58 -10.59
CA ASN A 65 -4.59 4.16 -11.73
C ASN A 65 -3.69 3.07 -12.35
N TYR A 66 -4.32 1.97 -12.76
CA TYR A 66 -3.77 1.05 -13.72
C TYR A 66 -4.38 1.46 -15.06
N PRO A 67 -3.61 1.94 -16.05
CA PRO A 67 -4.13 2.07 -17.39
C PRO A 67 -4.37 0.65 -17.91
N ALA A 68 -5.55 0.10 -17.66
CA ALA A 68 -5.99 -1.14 -18.27
C ALA A 68 -6.09 -0.87 -19.76
N ALA A 69 -5.21 -1.51 -20.54
CA ALA A 69 -5.23 -1.45 -21.99
C ALA A 69 -6.64 -1.76 -22.50
N THR A 70 -7.24 -0.79 -23.20
CA THR A 70 -8.55 -0.89 -23.83
C THR A 70 -8.61 -2.17 -24.68
N PRO A 71 -9.52 -3.13 -24.41
CA PRO A 71 -9.77 -4.18 -25.37
C PRO A 71 -10.50 -3.55 -26.56
N ALA A 72 -9.84 -3.53 -27.72
CA ALA A 72 -10.44 -3.11 -28.97
C ALA A 72 -11.70 -3.94 -29.24
N ARG A 73 -12.84 -3.26 -29.35
CA ARG A 73 -14.13 -3.84 -29.74
C ARG A 73 -14.06 -4.25 -31.22
N PRO A 74 -14.35 -5.51 -31.59
CA PRO A 74 -14.46 -5.88 -33.00
C PRO A 74 -15.80 -5.38 -33.56
N THR A 75 -15.76 -4.78 -34.75
CA THR A 75 -16.90 -4.49 -35.62
C THR A 75 -17.17 -5.66 -36.55
#